data_AF-A0A2V9LE57-F1
#
_entry.id   AF-A0A2V9LE57-F1
#
_cell.length_a   1.000
_cell.length_b   1.000
_cell.length_c   1.000
_cell.angle_alpha   90.00
_cell.angle_beta   90.00
_cell.angle_gamma   90.00
#
_symmetry.space_group_name_H-M   'P 1'
#
loop_
_entity.id
_entity.type
_entity.pdbx_description
1 polymer ?
#
loop_
_entity_poly.entity_id
_entity_poly.type
_entity_poly.pdbx_seq_one_letter_code
_entity_poly.pdbx_strand_id
1 'polypeptide(L)'
;MAEPPNALGGIIKAVRRAHGMSGMQFAVKLGVALDTLRSWEIGRSRPDAENLLKLADLAPPTLTWDLLHEIRVTPARVRNWLARQENSSRQRRKRQPGSSASH
;
A
#
# COMPACT_ATOMS: atom_id res chain seq x y z
N MET A 1 -11.08 -14.41 -24.84
CA MET A 1 -9.88 -14.31 -23.99
C MET A 1 -9.87 -12.90 -23.41
N ALA A 2 -10.23 -12.72 -22.14
CA ALA A 2 -10.14 -11.40 -21.50
C ALA A 2 -8.68 -11.19 -21.04
N GLU A 3 -8.06 -10.10 -21.48
CA GLU A 3 -6.71 -9.70 -21.04
C GLU A 3 -6.64 -9.70 -19.49
N PRO A 4 -5.52 -10.14 -18.88
CA PRO A 4 -5.37 -10.06 -17.44
C PRO A 4 -5.42 -8.59 -17.02
N PRO A 5 -6.11 -8.22 -15.93
CA PRO A 5 -6.15 -6.84 -15.45
C PRO A 5 -4.79 -6.46 -14.85
N ASN A 6 -3.78 -6.22 -15.70
CA ASN A 6 -2.38 -6.01 -15.29
C ASN A 6 -1.91 -4.55 -15.43
N ALA A 7 -2.83 -3.59 -15.52
CA ALA A 7 -2.52 -2.20 -15.23
C ALA A 7 -3.04 -1.88 -13.82
N LEU A 8 -2.20 -1.33 -12.95
CA LEU A 8 -2.58 -0.73 -11.66
C LEU A 8 -3.90 0.06 -11.74
N GLY A 9 -4.11 0.78 -12.85
CA GLY A 9 -5.36 1.50 -13.12
C GLY A 9 -6.61 0.63 -13.19
N GLY A 10 -6.52 -0.57 -13.75
CA GLY A 10 -7.59 -1.56 -13.78
C GLY A 10 -7.99 -2.03 -12.38
N ILE A 11 -7.00 -2.25 -11.51
CA ILE A 11 -7.22 -2.64 -10.11
C ILE A 11 -7.89 -1.49 -9.35
N ILE A 12 -7.39 -0.26 -9.49
CA ILE A 12 -7.99 0.94 -8.86
C ILE A 12 -9.46 1.09 -9.28
N LYS A 13 -9.74 0.93 -10.57
CA LYS A 13 -11.10 0.98 -11.13
C LYS A 13 -11.99 -0.14 -10.58
N ALA A 14 -11.44 -1.34 -10.39
CA ALA A 14 -12.15 -2.47 -9.81
C ALA A 14 -12.49 -2.22 -8.33
N VAL A 15 -11.55 -1.69 -7.53
CA VAL A 15 -11.80 -1.30 -6.14
C VAL A 15 -12.95 -0.30 -6.06
N ARG A 16 -12.92 0.75 -6.88
CA ARG A 16 -14.02 1.73 -6.93
C ARG A 16 -15.37 1.10 -7.24
N ARG A 17 -15.41 0.23 -8.25
CA ARG A 17 -16.63 -0.46 -8.69
C ARG A 17 -17.17 -1.43 -7.64
N ALA A 18 -16.29 -2.09 -6.88
CA ALA A 18 -16.70 -2.97 -5.78
C ALA A 18 -17.48 -2.24 -4.68
N HIS A 19 -17.23 -0.93 -4.51
CA HIS A 19 -17.98 -0.06 -3.60
C HIS A 19 -19.22 0.60 -4.23
N GLY A 20 -19.51 0.35 -5.52
CA GLY A 20 -20.59 1.01 -6.24
C GLY A 20 -20.43 2.54 -6.39
N MET A 21 -19.20 3.06 -6.23
CA MET A 21 -18.94 4.50 -6.20
C MET A 21 -18.73 5.09 -7.59
N SER A 22 -19.23 6.32 -7.78
CA SER A 22 -18.84 7.16 -8.91
C SER A 22 -17.36 7.56 -8.82
N GLY A 23 -16.76 7.97 -9.94
CA GLY A 23 -15.38 8.47 -9.95
C GLY A 23 -15.18 9.63 -8.97
N MET A 24 -16.14 10.56 -8.91
CA MET A 24 -16.10 11.72 -8.01
C MET A 24 -16.16 11.31 -6.54
N GLN A 25 -17.09 10.42 -6.18
CA GLN A 25 -17.23 9.94 -4.79
C GLN A 25 -15.95 9.25 -4.31
N PHE A 26 -15.33 8.44 -5.17
CA PHE A 26 -14.10 7.75 -4.84
C PHE A 26 -12.89 8.69 -4.73
N ALA A 27 -12.81 9.69 -5.62
CA ALA A 27 -11.76 10.71 -5.56
C ALA A 27 -11.84 11.54 -4.26
N VAL A 28 -13.05 11.96 -3.87
CA VAL A 28 -13.31 12.63 -2.59
C VAL A 28 -12.90 11.75 -1.42
N LYS A 29 -13.25 10.46 -1.45
CA LYS A 29 -12.89 9.50 -0.38
C LYS A 29 -11.37 9.30 -0.26
N LEU A 30 -10.64 9.33 -1.36
CA LEU A 30 -9.17 9.26 -1.39
C LEU A 30 -8.49 10.59 -1.06
N GLY A 31 -9.22 11.71 -1.09
CA GLY A 31 -8.66 13.05 -0.90
C GLY A 31 -7.84 13.54 -2.10
N VAL A 32 -8.21 13.14 -3.31
CA VAL A 32 -7.51 13.51 -4.56
C VAL A 32 -8.46 14.14 -5.57
N ALA A 33 -7.91 14.90 -6.53
CA ALA A 33 -8.70 15.42 -7.64
C ALA A 33 -9.22 14.29 -8.55
N LEU A 34 -10.39 14.49 -9.15
CA LEU A 34 -11.00 13.51 -10.07
C LEU A 34 -10.09 13.19 -11.27
N ASP A 35 -9.40 14.18 -11.82
CA ASP A 35 -8.49 14.00 -12.95
C ASP A 35 -7.24 13.19 -12.58
N THR A 36 -6.78 13.32 -11.33
CA THR A 36 -5.71 12.48 -10.77
C THR A 36 -6.15 11.02 -10.73
N LEU A 37 -7.34 10.75 -10.17
CA LEU A 37 -7.91 9.40 -10.15
C LEU A 37 -8.08 8.83 -11.56
N ARG A 38 -8.63 9.62 -12.49
CA ARG A 38 -8.82 9.19 -13.90
C ARG A 38 -7.48 8.84 -14.55
N SER A 39 -6.46 9.65 -14.32
CA SER A 39 -5.11 9.41 -14.85
C SER A 39 -4.53 8.10 -14.32
N TRP A 40 -4.78 7.77 -13.06
CA TRP A 40 -4.40 6.47 -12.49
C TRP A 40 -5.19 5.32 -13.13
N GLU A 41 -6.51 5.43 -13.22
CA GLU A 41 -7.38 4.37 -13.78
C GLU A 41 -7.05 4.00 -15.23
N ILE A 42 -6.53 4.95 -16.02
CA ILE A 42 -6.10 4.74 -17.41
C ILE A 42 -4.60 4.51 -17.56
N GLY A 43 -3.84 4.50 -16.45
CA GLY A 43 -2.39 4.24 -16.45
C GLY A 43 -1.52 5.39 -16.97
N ARG A 44 -2.03 6.62 -17.05
CA ARG A 44 -1.22 7.81 -17.43
C ARG A 44 -0.24 8.25 -16.34
N SER A 45 -0.56 7.98 -15.09
CA SER A 45 0.30 8.30 -13.94
C SER A 45 0.14 7.25 -12.85
N ARG A 46 1.04 7.25 -11.88
CA ARG A 46 1.05 6.31 -10.75
C ARG A 46 0.74 7.03 -9.44
N PRO A 47 -0.05 6.42 -8.52
CA PRO A 47 -0.19 6.92 -7.16
C PRO A 47 1.14 6.76 -6.40
N ASP A 48 1.38 7.64 -5.44
CA ASP A 48 2.49 7.54 -4.50
C ASP A 48 2.20 6.53 -3.38
N ALA A 49 3.18 6.33 -2.49
CA ALA A 49 3.07 5.35 -1.40
C ALA A 49 1.87 5.60 -0.48
N GLU A 50 1.56 6.85 -0.15
CA GLU A 50 0.45 7.19 0.74
C GLU A 50 -0.90 6.84 0.10
N ASN A 51 -1.09 7.20 -1.17
CA ASN A 51 -2.32 6.90 -1.89
C ASN A 51 -2.47 5.40 -2.16
N LEU A 52 -1.37 4.68 -2.34
CA LEU A 52 -1.40 3.22 -2.44
C LEU A 52 -1.86 2.56 -1.14
N LEU A 53 -1.47 3.10 0.02
CA LEU A 53 -1.97 2.61 1.32
C LEU A 53 -3.48 2.89 1.47
N LYS A 54 -3.93 4.11 1.14
CA LYS A 54 -5.37 4.44 1.14
C LYS A 54 -6.17 3.53 0.22
N LEU A 55 -5.63 3.22 -0.96
CA LEU A 55 -6.24 2.27 -1.90
C LEU A 55 -6.29 0.85 -1.33
N ALA A 56 -5.24 0.39 -0.65
CA ALA A 56 -5.20 -0.92 -0.02
C ALA A 56 -6.23 -1.05 1.11
N ASP A 57 -6.38 -0.02 1.94
CA ASP A 57 -7.37 0.03 3.02
C ASP A 57 -8.81 0.00 2.50
N LEU A 58 -9.05 0.57 1.31
CA LEU A 58 -10.35 0.55 0.65
C LEU A 58 -10.56 -0.69 -0.21
N ALA A 59 -9.53 -1.48 -0.50
CA ALA A 59 -9.65 -2.64 -1.37
C ALA A 59 -10.33 -3.81 -0.62
N PRO A 60 -11.26 -4.54 -1.26
CA PRO A 60 -11.69 -5.85 -0.78
C PRO A 60 -10.49 -6.79 -0.65
N PRO A 61 -10.49 -7.75 0.29
CA PRO A 61 -9.35 -8.64 0.53
C PRO A 61 -8.84 -9.38 -0.72
N THR A 62 -9.73 -9.65 -1.68
CA THR A 62 -9.39 -10.27 -2.97
C THR A 62 -8.58 -9.36 -3.89
N LEU A 63 -8.82 -8.04 -3.86
CA LEU A 63 -8.13 -7.05 -4.70
C LEU A 63 -6.92 -6.41 -3.99
N THR A 64 -6.85 -6.47 -2.65
CA THR A 64 -5.71 -5.95 -1.89
C THR A 64 -4.40 -6.63 -2.31
N TRP A 65 -4.43 -7.94 -2.54
CA TRP A 65 -3.25 -8.68 -2.98
C TRP A 65 -2.77 -8.28 -4.37
N ASP A 66 -3.69 -8.11 -5.32
CA ASP A 66 -3.36 -7.65 -6.67
C ASP A 66 -2.74 -6.25 -6.64
N LEU A 67 -3.30 -5.34 -5.83
CA LEU A 67 -2.77 -3.99 -5.65
C LEU A 67 -1.34 -4.02 -5.08
N LEU A 68 -1.09 -4.83 -4.05
CA LEU A 68 0.23 -4.95 -3.42
C LEU A 68 1.28 -5.58 -4.35
N HIS A 69 0.89 -6.61 -5.11
CA HIS A 69 1.75 -7.27 -6.09
C HIS A 69 2.22 -6.30 -7.19
N GLU A 70 1.33 -5.46 -7.69
CA GLU A 70 1.63 -4.48 -8.75
C GLU A 70 2.64 -3.40 -8.30
N ILE A 71 2.62 -3.03 -7.02
CA ILE A 71 3.61 -2.12 -6.41
C ILE A 71 4.96 -2.84 -6.19
N ARG A 72 5.09 -4.11 -6.58
CA ARG A 72 6.21 -5.02 -6.28
C ARG A 72 6.45 -5.23 -4.78
N VAL A 73 5.43 -4.99 -3.95
CA VAL A 73 5.45 -5.32 -2.54
C VAL A 73 5.06 -6.78 -2.40
N THR A 74 6.06 -7.65 -2.22
CA THR A 74 5.79 -9.08 -2.02
C THR A 74 5.68 -9.40 -0.53
N PRO A 75 4.88 -10.42 -0.13
CA PRO A 75 4.86 -10.92 1.25
C PRO A 75 6.26 -11.24 1.78
N ALA A 76 7.15 -11.75 0.92
CA ALA A 76 8.55 -11.99 1.25
C ALA A 76 9.31 -10.70 1.59
N ARG A 77 9.11 -9.62 0.83
CA ARG A 77 9.74 -8.32 1.07
C ARG A 77 9.24 -7.68 2.37
N VAL A 78 7.94 -7.79 2.65
CA VAL A 78 7.32 -7.33 3.90
C VAL A 78 7.86 -8.13 5.10
N ARG A 79 7.84 -9.46 5.01
CA ARG A 79 8.39 -10.35 6.05
C ARG A 79 9.86 -10.06 6.33
N ASN A 80 10.67 -9.87 5.30
CA ASN A 80 12.08 -9.52 5.44
C ASN A 80 12.27 -8.12 6.07
N TRP A 81 11.36 -7.18 5.83
CA TRP A 81 11.39 -5.87 6.49
C TRP A 81 10.98 -5.96 7.97
N LEU A 82 9.93 -6.69 8.31
CA LEU A 82 9.50 -6.94 9.69
C LEU A 82 10.59 -7.67 10.51
N ALA A 83 11.23 -8.68 9.93
CA ALA A 83 12.34 -9.38 10.58
C ALA A 83 13.54 -8.45 10.86
N ARG A 84 13.82 -7.49 9.97
CA ARG A 84 14.86 -6.47 10.17
C ARG A 84 14.50 -5.47 11.28
N GLN A 85 13.23 -5.08 11.39
CA GLN A 85 12.72 -4.22 12.46
C GLN A 85 12.87 -4.90 13.82
N GLU A 86 12.45 -6.16 13.95
CA GLU A 86 12.52 -6.90 15.21
C GLU A 86 13.97 -7.10 15.69
N ASN A 87 14.90 -7.36 14.76
CA ASN A 87 16.31 -7.50 15.08
C ASN A 87 16.92 -6.16 15.57
N SER A 88 16.47 -5.03 15.02
CA SER A 88 16.90 -3.68 15.44
C SER A 88 16.41 -3.33 16.86
N SER A 89 15.20 -3.77 17.22
CA SER A 89 14.63 -3.64 18.57
C SER A 89 15.42 -4.44 19.61
N ARG A 90 15.83 -5.67 19.25
CA ARG A 90 16.66 -6.53 20.10
C ARG A 90 18.09 -5.99 20.25
N GLN A 91 18.64 -5.39 19.21
CA GLN A 91 20.00 -4.84 19.20
C GLN A 91 20.12 -3.51 19.97
N ARG A 92 19.04 -2.73 20.10
CA ARG A 92 18.96 -1.58 21.02
C ARG A 92 18.91 -2.00 22.50
N ARG A 93 18.23 -3.11 22.85
CA ARG A 93 18.19 -3.63 24.23
C ARG A 93 19.53 -4.23 24.70
N LYS A 94 20.35 -4.77 23.80
CA LYS A 94 21.65 -5.38 24.15
C LYS A 94 22.82 -4.38 24.31
N ARG A 95 22.61 -3.07 24.14
CA ARG A 95 23.67 -2.04 24.22
C ARG A 95 23.54 -1.12 25.45
N GLN A 96 22.93 -1.58 26.53
CA GLN A 96 23.01 -0.90 27.83
C GLN A 96 24.11 -1.57 28.65
N PRO A 97 25.34 -1.02 28.72
CA PRO A 97 26.27 -1.40 29.77
C PRO A 97 25.71 -0.84 31.08
N GLY A 98 25.65 -1.66 32.13
CA GLY A 98 25.30 -1.20 33.47
C GLY A 98 26.25 -0.07 33.89
N SER A 99 25.69 1.10 34.17
CA SER A 99 26.42 2.18 34.84
C SER A 99 26.79 1.72 36.25
N SER A 100 28.09 1.54 36.46
CA SER A 100 28.72 1.51 37.76
C SER A 100 28.63 2.90 38.41
N ALA A 101 28.11 2.97 39.63
CA ALA A 101 28.34 4.06 40.60
C ALA A 101 27.94 3.51 41.99
N SER A 102 28.88 2.97 42.78
CA SER A 102 29.71 3.68 43.76
C SER A 102 28.88 4.49 44.77
N HIS A 103 28.75 3.94 45.99
CA HIS A 103 28.65 4.64 47.27
C HIS A 103 29.42 3.83 48.30
#